data_AF-A0A9E0WNX6-F1
#
_entry.id   AF-A0A9E0WNX6-F1
#
_cell.length_a   1.000
_cell.length_b   1.000
_cell.length_c   1.000
_cell.angle_alpha   90.00
_cell.angle_beta   90.00
_cell.angle_gamma   90.00
#
_symmetry.space_group_name_H-M   'P 1'
#
loop_
_entity.id
_entity.type
_entity.pdbx_description
1 polymer ?
#
loop_
_entity_poly.entity_id
_entity_poly.type
_entity_poly.pdbx_seq_one_letter_code
_entity_poly.pdbx_strand_id
1 'polypeptide(L)'
;MTLSNEQVEFIENNLKLYGIESKDLRDDLTDHICSYLETSESEDFDSLYQEALQKFGGYTSFQNLQRETNIQKFSKELTGLNKVKFIMSCLATLIAASSLVFKMMHWPYANALLIGAIGFFVVVVLPVHFYYRYRKANYQYS
;
A
#
# COMPACT_ATOMS: atom_id res chain seq x y z
N MET A 1 -16.38 -33.32 7.74
CA MET A 1 -15.29 -34.31 7.51
C MET A 1 -14.02 -33.87 8.25
N THR A 2 -12.97 -34.70 8.38
CA THR A 2 -11.66 -34.27 8.92
C THR A 2 -10.67 -34.15 7.76
N LEU A 3 -10.04 -32.98 7.59
CA LEU A 3 -9.14 -32.76 6.46
C LEU A 3 -7.77 -33.43 6.67
N SER A 4 -7.20 -33.97 5.60
CA SER A 4 -5.82 -34.47 5.61
C SER A 4 -4.82 -33.32 5.43
N ASN A 5 -3.58 -33.50 5.89
CA ASN A 5 -2.52 -32.52 5.68
C ASN A 5 -2.26 -32.24 4.18
N GLU A 6 -2.44 -33.25 3.32
CA GLU A 6 -2.31 -33.09 1.87
C GLU A 6 -3.40 -32.16 1.29
N GLN A 7 -4.63 -32.24 1.80
CA GLN A 7 -5.73 -31.37 1.38
C GLN A 7 -5.49 -29.92 1.84
N VAL A 8 -4.98 -29.72 3.06
CA VAL A 8 -4.62 -28.39 3.56
C VAL A 8 -3.49 -27.79 2.72
N GLU A 9 -2.45 -28.57 2.42
CA GLU A 9 -1.34 -28.13 1.57
C GLU A 9 -1.81 -27.85 0.12
N PHE A 10 -2.76 -28.62 -0.40
CA PHE A 10 -3.40 -28.35 -1.69
C PHE A 10 -4.12 -26.99 -1.70
N ILE A 11 -4.88 -26.67 -0.65
CA ILE A 11 -5.59 -25.38 -0.53
C ILE A 11 -4.59 -24.23 -0.50
N GLU A 12 -3.56 -24.32 0.35
CA GLU A 12 -2.54 -23.28 0.47
C GLU A 12 -1.82 -23.06 -0.88
N ASN A 13 -1.40 -24.14 -1.54
CA ASN A 13 -0.71 -24.07 -2.82
C ASN A 13 -1.60 -23.47 -3.93
N ASN A 14 -2.89 -23.81 -3.96
CA ASN A 14 -3.83 -23.21 -4.91
C ASN A 14 -3.96 -21.70 -4.67
N LEU A 15 -4.20 -21.27 -3.43
CA LEU A 15 -4.30 -19.85 -3.09
C LEU A 15 -3.06 -19.07 -3.54
N LYS A 16 -1.87 -19.65 -3.35
CA LYS A 16 -0.61 -19.09 -3.83
C LYS A 16 -0.52 -19.04 -5.36
N LEU A 17 -0.90 -20.11 -6.06
CA LEU A 17 -0.92 -20.18 -7.53
C LEU A 17 -1.85 -19.13 -8.15
N TYR A 18 -2.98 -18.84 -7.49
CA TYR A 18 -3.93 -17.81 -7.93
C TYR A 18 -3.56 -16.38 -7.49
N GLY A 19 -2.33 -16.16 -7.01
CA GLY A 19 -1.75 -14.83 -6.82
C GLY A 19 -2.01 -14.20 -5.44
N ILE A 20 -2.30 -15.00 -4.42
CA ILE A 20 -2.40 -14.53 -3.03
C ILE A 20 -1.00 -14.58 -2.41
N GLU A 21 -0.27 -13.48 -2.55
CA GLU A 21 1.13 -13.38 -2.10
C GLU A 21 1.25 -13.16 -0.59
N SER A 22 0.29 -12.45 0.01
CA SER A 22 0.28 -12.18 1.44
C SER A 22 0.16 -13.49 2.23
N LYS A 23 1.20 -13.84 3.00
CA LYS A 23 1.21 -15.02 3.86
C LYS A 23 0.10 -14.95 4.91
N ASP A 24 -0.04 -13.82 5.59
CA ASP A 24 -1.06 -13.63 6.63
C ASP A 24 -2.48 -13.85 6.06
N LEU A 25 -2.76 -13.33 4.87
CA LEU A 25 -4.05 -13.52 4.21
C LEU A 25 -4.23 -14.97 3.73
N ARG A 26 -3.18 -15.59 3.21
CA ARG A 26 -3.25 -16.98 2.75
C ARG A 26 -3.51 -17.94 3.91
N ASP A 27 -2.83 -17.73 5.04
CA ASP A 27 -3.02 -18.51 6.27
C ASP A 27 -4.48 -18.35 6.76
N ASP A 28 -5.00 -17.12 6.85
CA ASP A 28 -6.37 -16.81 7.26
C ASP A 28 -7.43 -17.45 6.33
N LEU A 29 -7.25 -17.33 5.01
CA LEU A 29 -8.12 -17.97 4.03
C LEU A 29 -8.06 -19.49 4.10
N THR A 30 -6.87 -20.06 4.32
CA THR A 30 -6.71 -21.51 4.46
C THR A 30 -7.46 -22.01 5.69
N ASP A 31 -7.32 -21.33 6.83
CA ASP A 31 -8.05 -21.67 8.07
C ASP A 31 -9.57 -21.57 7.89
N HIS A 32 -10.04 -20.51 7.23
CA HIS A 32 -11.47 -20.31 6.97
C HIS A 32 -12.05 -21.34 5.99
N ILE A 33 -11.32 -21.69 4.94
CA ILE A 33 -11.73 -22.76 4.01
C ILE A 33 -11.73 -24.09 4.74
N CYS A 34 -10.68 -24.41 5.50
CA CYS A 34 -10.60 -25.66 6.26
C CYS A 34 -11.77 -25.81 7.24
N SER A 35 -12.04 -24.78 8.04
CA SER A 35 -13.14 -24.80 9.00
C SER A 35 -14.51 -24.97 8.32
N TYR A 36 -14.71 -24.37 7.14
CA TYR A 36 -15.94 -24.54 6.36
C TYR A 36 -16.12 -25.97 5.85
N LEU A 37 -15.05 -26.55 5.32
CA LEU A 37 -15.02 -27.92 4.81
C LEU A 37 -15.25 -28.95 5.93
N GLU A 38 -14.67 -28.72 7.11
CA GLU A 38 -14.83 -29.62 8.26
C GLU A 38 -16.25 -29.62 8.82
N THR A 39 -16.93 -28.47 8.75
CA THR A 39 -18.32 -28.28 9.22
C THR A 39 -19.34 -28.93 8.28
N SER A 40 -18.98 -29.15 7.01
CA SER A 40 -19.89 -29.69 6.00
C SER A 40 -20.16 -31.20 6.21
N GLU A 41 -21.41 -31.61 6.02
CA GLU A 41 -21.88 -33.00 6.17
C GLU A 41 -21.58 -33.87 4.92
N SER A 42 -21.25 -33.26 3.79
CA SER A 42 -20.88 -33.96 2.54
C SER A 42 -19.45 -34.51 2.61
N GLU A 43 -19.21 -35.65 1.96
CA GLU A 43 -17.89 -36.30 1.90
C GLU A 43 -17.08 -35.91 0.65
N ASP A 44 -17.68 -35.22 -0.33
CA ASP A 44 -17.00 -34.85 -1.56
C ASP A 44 -16.21 -33.53 -1.40
N PHE A 45 -14.88 -33.67 -1.31
CA PHE A 45 -13.96 -32.55 -1.12
C PHE A 45 -14.01 -31.55 -2.29
N ASP A 46 -14.05 -32.03 -3.54
CA ASP A 46 -13.90 -31.17 -4.71
C ASP A 46 -15.10 -30.23 -4.86
N SER A 47 -16.32 -30.75 -4.71
CA SER A 47 -17.53 -29.91 -4.75
C SER A 47 -17.59 -28.93 -3.58
N LEU A 48 -17.28 -29.37 -2.36
CA LEU A 48 -17.27 -28.51 -1.18
C LEU A 48 -16.19 -27.42 -1.28
N TYR A 49 -15.03 -27.71 -1.86
CA TYR A 49 -13.97 -26.73 -2.06
C TYR A 49 -14.39 -25.65 -3.07
N GLN A 50 -15.01 -26.04 -4.19
CA GLN A 50 -15.57 -25.08 -5.14
C GLN A 50 -16.66 -24.22 -4.51
N GLU A 51 -17.52 -24.82 -3.69
CA GLU A 51 -18.55 -24.11 -2.94
C GLU A 51 -17.94 -23.13 -1.93
N ALA A 52 -16.90 -23.53 -1.20
CA ALA A 52 -16.16 -22.67 -0.28
C ALA A 52 -15.60 -21.44 -1.00
N LEU A 53 -14.91 -21.66 -2.12
CA LEU A 53 -14.36 -20.57 -2.94
C LEU A 53 -15.46 -19.63 -3.41
N GLN A 54 -16.61 -20.15 -3.87
CA GLN A 54 -17.73 -19.32 -4.30
C GLN A 54 -18.32 -18.53 -3.12
N LYS A 55 -18.47 -19.16 -1.95
CA LYS A 55 -19.02 -18.55 -0.74
C LYS A 55 -18.15 -17.40 -0.22
N PHE A 56 -16.84 -17.54 -0.30
CA PHE A 56 -15.88 -16.52 0.14
C PHE A 56 -15.54 -15.48 -0.95
N GLY A 57 -16.22 -15.54 -2.12
CA GLY A 57 -16.13 -14.52 -3.18
C GLY A 57 -15.08 -14.80 -4.26
N GLY A 58 -14.40 -15.94 -4.19
CA GLY A 58 -13.43 -16.42 -5.17
C GLY A 58 -12.11 -15.65 -5.18
N TYR A 59 -11.20 -16.10 -6.05
CA TYR A 59 -9.82 -15.59 -6.11
C TYR A 59 -9.71 -14.08 -6.36
N THR A 60 -10.59 -13.52 -7.19
CA THR A 60 -10.61 -12.07 -7.44
C THR A 60 -10.93 -11.28 -6.17
N SER A 61 -11.85 -11.77 -5.34
CA SER A 61 -12.19 -11.14 -4.06
C SER A 61 -10.98 -11.16 -3.11
N PHE A 62 -10.27 -12.29 -3.04
CA PHE A 62 -9.07 -12.42 -2.21
C PHE A 62 -7.94 -11.48 -2.65
N GLN A 63 -7.71 -11.34 -3.96
CA GLN A 63 -6.75 -10.36 -4.50
C GLN A 63 -7.14 -8.92 -4.15
N ASN A 64 -8.44 -8.59 -4.20
CA ASN A 64 -8.93 -7.28 -3.80
C ASN A 64 -8.74 -7.04 -2.30
N LEU A 65 -9.03 -8.03 -1.45
CA LEU A 65 -8.79 -7.99 -0.01
C LEU A 65 -7.32 -7.73 0.32
N GLN A 66 -6.39 -8.40 -0.38
CA GLN A 66 -4.95 -8.13 -0.23
C GLN A 66 -4.62 -6.68 -0.59
N ARG A 67 -5.11 -6.21 -1.76
CA ARG A 67 -4.88 -4.84 -2.23
C ARG A 67 -5.42 -3.81 -1.23
N GLU A 68 -6.64 -3.97 -0.75
CA GLU A 68 -7.27 -3.06 0.20
C GLU A 68 -6.50 -3.03 1.53
N THR A 69 -6.12 -4.19 2.04
CA THR A 69 -5.32 -4.31 3.27
C THR A 69 -3.96 -3.64 3.11
N ASN A 70 -3.28 -3.86 1.98
CA ASN A 70 -2.00 -3.22 1.67
C ASN A 70 -2.16 -1.70 1.59
N ILE A 71 -3.17 -1.21 0.86
CA ILE A 71 -3.49 0.22 0.81
C ILE A 71 -3.74 0.77 2.22
N GLN A 72 -4.51 0.09 3.06
CA GLN A 72 -4.80 0.54 4.41
C GLN A 72 -3.56 0.56 5.31
N LYS A 73 -2.76 -0.50 5.29
CA LYS A 73 -1.51 -0.62 6.06
C LYS A 73 -0.53 0.49 5.70
N PHE A 74 -0.35 0.74 4.40
CA PHE A 74 0.58 1.75 3.92
C PHE A 74 0.00 3.17 3.88
N SER A 75 -1.33 3.33 3.94
CA SER A 75 -1.99 4.65 3.96
C SER A 75 -1.48 5.52 5.11
N LYS A 76 -1.21 4.92 6.27
CA LYS A 76 -0.68 5.61 7.45
C LYS A 76 0.73 6.17 7.18
N GLU A 77 1.61 5.35 6.61
CA GLU A 77 2.97 5.75 6.25
C GLU A 77 2.99 6.82 5.14
N LEU A 78 2.19 6.62 4.09
CA LEU A 78 2.00 7.56 2.99
C LEU A 78 1.44 8.89 3.47
N THR A 79 0.56 8.89 4.47
CA THR A 79 0.01 10.11 5.09
C THR A 79 1.10 10.89 5.81
N GLY A 80 1.98 10.21 6.56
CA GLY A 80 3.14 10.85 7.21
C GLY A 80 4.07 11.51 6.20
N LEU A 81 4.44 10.80 5.14
CA LEU A 81 5.31 11.34 4.09
C LEU A 81 4.64 12.49 3.31
N ASN A 82 3.32 12.43 3.10
CA ASN A 82 2.58 13.51 2.45
C ASN A 82 2.57 14.78 3.32
N LYS A 83 2.46 14.65 4.66
CA LYS A 83 2.58 15.79 5.59
C LYS A 83 3.96 16.43 5.51
N VAL A 84 5.03 15.63 5.53
CA VAL A 84 6.41 16.15 5.37
C VAL A 84 6.57 16.88 4.05
N LYS A 85 6.17 16.26 2.93
CA LYS A 85 6.20 16.89 1.60
C LYS A 85 5.46 18.24 1.59
N PHE A 86 4.28 18.29 2.20
CA PHE A 86 3.49 19.52 2.29
C PHE A 86 4.20 20.62 3.09
N ILE A 87 4.74 20.29 4.27
CA ILE A 87 5.46 21.24 5.12
C ILE A 87 6.69 21.79 4.39
N MET A 88 7.50 20.93 3.76
CA MET A 88 8.71 21.34 3.05
C MET A 88 8.37 22.22 1.84
N SER A 89 7.33 21.88 1.09
CA SER A 89 6.87 22.70 -0.04
C SER A 89 6.32 24.05 0.43
N CYS A 90 5.58 24.09 1.54
CA CYS A 90 5.05 25.32 2.11
C CYS A 90 6.20 26.25 2.54
N LEU A 91 7.20 25.71 3.24
CA LEU A 91 8.38 26.46 3.65
C LEU A 91 9.16 27.02 2.45
N ALA A 92 9.36 26.21 1.40
CA ALA A 92 10.02 26.65 0.17
C ALA A 92 9.29 27.84 -0.48
N THR A 93 7.96 27.76 -0.59
CA THR A 93 7.11 28.81 -1.16
C THR A 93 7.15 30.08 -0.32
N LEU A 94 7.16 29.97 1.02
CA LEU A 94 7.27 31.13 1.91
C LEU A 94 8.61 31.84 1.73
N ILE A 95 9.73 31.12 1.69
CA ILE A 95 11.06 31.71 1.46
C ILE A 95 11.12 32.39 0.08
N ALA A 96 10.57 31.75 -0.95
CA ALA A 96 10.48 32.33 -2.28
C ALA A 96 9.63 33.62 -2.29
N ALA A 97 8.47 33.62 -1.64
CA ALA A 97 7.62 34.81 -1.53
C ALA A 97 8.32 35.94 -0.76
N SER A 98 8.99 35.63 0.35
CA SER A 98 9.79 36.61 1.10
C SER A 98 10.90 37.21 0.24
N SER A 99 11.56 36.42 -0.62
CA SER A 99 12.59 36.93 -1.52
C SER A 99 12.05 37.98 -2.50
N LEU A 100 10.80 37.83 -2.97
CA LEU A 100 10.15 38.80 -3.85
C LEU A 100 9.84 40.10 -3.10
N VAL A 101 9.36 40.02 -1.86
CA VAL A 101 9.13 41.20 -1.00
C VAL A 101 10.44 41.95 -0.76
N PHE A 102 11.53 41.23 -0.46
CA PHE A 102 12.86 41.84 -0.30
C PHE A 102 13.31 42.55 -1.58
N LYS A 103 13.02 41.96 -2.74
CA LYS A 103 13.33 42.57 -4.04
C LYS A 103 12.54 43.86 -4.27
N MET A 104 11.25 43.89 -3.92
CA MET A 104 10.41 45.09 -4.03
C MET A 104 10.85 46.19 -3.06
N MET A 105 11.19 45.83 -1.82
CA MET A 105 11.66 46.76 -0.79
C MET A 105 13.12 47.21 -0.98
N HIS A 106 13.80 46.74 -2.04
CA HIS A 106 15.22 46.98 -2.30
C HIS A 106 16.14 46.56 -1.15
N TRP A 107 15.70 45.59 -0.35
CA TRP A 107 16.48 45.08 0.77
C TRP A 107 17.63 44.20 0.26
N PRO A 108 18.79 44.22 0.95
CA PRO A 108 19.90 43.36 0.58
C PRO A 108 19.50 41.89 0.69
N TYR A 109 20.24 41.01 0.00
CA TYR A 109 20.05 39.54 0.00
C TYR A 109 18.82 38.99 -0.74
N ALA A 110 18.00 39.80 -1.40
CA ALA A 110 16.84 39.32 -2.17
C ALA A 110 17.18 38.19 -3.16
N ASN A 111 18.24 38.37 -3.95
CA ASN A 111 18.68 37.37 -4.93
C ASN A 111 19.26 36.11 -4.26
N ALA A 112 19.97 36.26 -3.13
CA ALA A 112 20.52 35.13 -2.39
C ALA A 112 19.39 34.27 -1.78
N LEU A 113 18.34 34.90 -1.24
CA LEU A 113 17.15 34.21 -0.75
C LEU A 113 16.41 33.46 -1.87
N LEU A 114 16.28 34.07 -3.05
CA LEU A 114 15.63 33.43 -4.19
C LEU A 114 16.43 32.20 -4.67
N ILE A 115 17.75 32.33 -4.83
CA ILE A 115 18.63 31.21 -5.20
C ILE A 115 18.57 30.11 -4.13
N GLY A 116 18.58 30.48 -2.85
CA GLY A 116 18.42 29.55 -1.74
C GLY A 116 17.09 28.80 -1.77
N ALA A 117 15.98 29.48 -2.06
CA ALA A 117 14.66 28.86 -2.20
C ALA A 117 14.62 27.87 -3.37
N ILE A 118 15.18 28.23 -4.52
CA ILE A 118 15.27 27.34 -5.70
C ILE A 118 16.15 26.13 -5.37
N GLY A 119 17.31 26.35 -4.76
CA GLY A 119 18.22 25.28 -4.35
C GLY A 119 17.55 24.31 -3.37
N PHE A 120 16.86 24.83 -2.35
CA PHE A 120 16.09 24.02 -1.40
C PHE A 120 14.97 23.24 -2.08
N PHE A 121 14.26 23.84 -3.03
CA PHE A 121 13.24 23.14 -3.80
C PHE A 121 13.82 21.95 -4.58
N VAL A 122 14.95 22.17 -5.25
CA VAL A 122 15.61 21.13 -6.05
C VAL A 122 16.23 20.03 -5.19
N VAL A 123 16.88 20.38 -4.08
CA VAL A 123 17.64 19.43 -3.25
C VAL A 123 16.74 18.72 -2.22
N VAL A 124 15.61 19.31 -1.83
CA VAL A 124 14.77 18.77 -0.75
C VAL A 124 13.37 18.43 -1.22
N VAL A 125 12.65 19.39 -1.82
CA VAL A 125 11.24 19.16 -2.20
C VAL A 125 11.14 18.11 -3.31
N LEU A 126 12.00 18.18 -4.34
CA LEU A 126 11.98 17.20 -5.43
C LEU A 126 12.34 15.78 -4.97
N PRO A 127 13.43 15.51 -4.23
CA PRO A 127 13.71 14.16 -3.74
C PRO A 127 12.60 13.60 -2.86
N VAL A 128 12.02 14.42 -1.96
CA VAL A 128 10.88 13.99 -1.12
C VAL A 128 9.67 13.65 -1.99
N HIS A 129 9.39 14.42 -3.04
CA HIS A 129 8.30 14.14 -3.99
C HIS A 129 8.52 12.82 -4.74
N PHE A 130 9.71 12.61 -5.30
CA PHE A 130 10.03 11.37 -6.01
C PHE A 130 10.01 10.16 -5.08
N TYR A 131 10.54 10.29 -3.86
CA TYR A 131 10.49 9.25 -2.85
C TYR A 131 9.05 8.90 -2.46
N TYR A 132 8.17 9.90 -2.30
CA TYR A 132 6.75 9.68 -2.09
C TYR A 132 6.09 8.91 -3.23
N ARG A 133 6.39 9.27 -4.49
CA ARG A 133 5.85 8.58 -5.65
C ARG A 133 6.35 7.14 -5.75
N TYR A 134 7.64 6.93 -5.49
CA TYR A 134 8.28 5.61 -5.50
C TYR A 134 7.65 4.69 -4.44
N ARG A 135 7.54 5.15 -3.19
CA ARG A 135 6.89 4.41 -2.11
C ARG A 135 5.44 4.08 -2.47
N LYS A 136 4.69 5.07 -2.95
CA LYS A 136 3.28 4.87 -3.37
C LYS A 136 3.15 3.79 -4.44
N ALA A 137 4.04 3.77 -5.43
CA ALA A 137 4.03 2.78 -6.49
C ALA A 137 4.30 1.37 -5.93
N ASN A 138 5.36 1.19 -5.14
CA ASN A 138 5.69 -0.11 -4.55
C ASN A 138 4.54 -0.69 -3.72
N TYR A 139 3.77 0.16 -3.03
CA TYR A 139 2.66 -0.28 -2.18
C TYR A 139 1.37 -0.63 -2.90
N GLN A 140 1.24 -0.30 -4.18
CA GLN A 140 0.09 -0.73 -4.99
C GLN A 140 0.29 -2.12 -5.60
N TYR A 141 1.52 -2.62 -5.63
CA TYR A 141 1.92 -3.87 -6.30
C TYR A 141 2.62 -4.88 -5.38
N SER A 142 2.75 -4.56 -4.09
CA SER A 142 3.21 -5.45 -3.03
C SER A 142 2.03 -5.75 -2.12
#